data_AF-A0A6J1W5Z4-F1
#
_entry.id   AF-A0A6J1W5Z4-F1
#
_cell.length_a   1.000
_cell.length_b   1.000
_cell.length_c   1.000
_cell.angle_alpha   90.00
_cell.angle_beta   90.00
_cell.angle_gamma   90.00
#
_symmetry.space_group_name_H-M   'P 1'
#
loop_
_entity.id
_entity.type
_entity.pdbx_description
1 polymer ?
#
loop_
_entity_poly.entity_id
_entity_poly.type
_entity_poly.pdbx_seq_one_letter_code
_entity_poly.pdbx_strand_id
1 'polypeptide(L)'
;KICALEPEGRLKIDLVLMKADALLQCISEEQKHEILSRLKDVKAMWEETAIYITHCHSRIEWVWLHWSEYLKAQDEFYTWLHNMKVTLEPDIELQLGLKEKQWQLSHAQVLLKDVQNRSSLLDRLLEEAISLYNRIGDTSVDEDAREKMKEEYEEIKNEAERRGIALLQ
;
A
#
# COMPACT_ATOMS: atom_id res chain seq x y z
N LYS A 1 18.04 -4.97 -8.20
CA LYS A 1 18.68 -5.41 -9.48
C LYS A 1 19.00 -4.24 -10.41
N ILE A 2 18.09 -3.29 -10.64
CA ILE A 2 18.33 -2.13 -11.52
C ILE A 2 19.42 -1.17 -10.98
N CYS A 3 19.42 -0.82 -9.69
CA CYS A 3 20.48 0.02 -9.10
C CYS A 3 21.86 -0.64 -9.03
N ALA A 4 21.94 -1.97 -9.14
CA ALA A 4 23.22 -2.68 -9.08
C ALA A 4 24.11 -2.42 -10.32
N LEU A 5 23.51 -1.93 -11.40
CA LEU A 5 24.22 -1.59 -12.64
C LEU A 5 24.67 -0.12 -12.68
N GLU A 6 24.24 0.72 -11.72
CA GLU A 6 24.64 2.13 -11.67
C GLU A 6 26.16 2.30 -11.54
N PRO A 7 26.87 1.56 -10.66
CA PRO A 7 28.31 1.70 -10.54
C PRO A 7 29.05 1.30 -11.82
N GLU A 8 28.57 0.26 -12.51
CA GLU A 8 29.16 -0.18 -13.78
C GLU A 8 28.99 0.89 -14.87
N GLY A 9 27.81 1.49 -14.97
CA GLY A 9 27.56 2.57 -15.93
C GLY A 9 28.38 3.83 -15.64
N ARG A 10 28.56 4.18 -14.36
CA ARG A 10 29.44 5.28 -13.93
C ARG A 10 30.89 5.03 -14.38
N LEU A 11 31.42 3.82 -14.13
CA LEU A 11 32.75 3.43 -14.57
C LEU A 11 32.92 3.53 -16.09
N LYS A 12 31.89 3.18 -16.87
CA LYS A 12 31.93 3.30 -18.34
C LYS A 12 32.00 4.77 -18.78
N ILE A 13 31.27 5.67 -18.11
CA ILE A 13 31.32 7.12 -18.39
C ILE A 13 32.68 7.69 -18.02
N ASP A 14 33.21 7.35 -16.85
CA ASP A 14 34.55 7.79 -16.42
C ASP A 14 35.62 7.35 -17.44
N LEU A 15 35.53 6.10 -17.93
CA LEU A 15 36.43 5.60 -18.97
C LEU A 15 36.32 6.38 -20.30
N VAL A 16 35.10 6.74 -20.72
CA VAL A 16 34.87 7.55 -21.93
C VAL A 16 35.46 8.94 -21.77
N LEU A 17 35.25 9.58 -20.62
CA LEU A 17 35.80 10.91 -20.32
C LEU A 17 37.34 10.88 -20.32
N MET A 18 37.96 9.92 -19.63
CA MET A 18 39.41 9.76 -19.61
C MET A 18 40.01 9.59 -21.01
N LYS A 19 39.38 8.76 -21.85
CA LYS A 19 39.85 8.55 -23.23
C LYS A 19 39.69 9.78 -24.10
N ALA A 20 38.61 10.54 -23.91
CA ALA A 20 38.36 11.74 -24.69
C ALA A 20 39.29 12.88 -24.28
N ASP A 21 39.62 13.03 -23.00
CA ASP A 21 40.63 14.00 -22.53
C ASP A 21 41.99 13.77 -23.19
N ALA A 22 42.43 12.51 -23.28
CA ALA A 22 43.66 12.17 -23.99
C ALA A 22 43.59 12.49 -25.49
N LEU A 23 42.44 12.24 -26.12
CA LEU A 23 42.24 12.49 -27.56
C LEU A 23 42.19 13.99 -27.89
N LEU A 24 41.56 14.81 -27.04
CA LEU A 24 41.44 16.26 -27.21
C LEU A 24 42.80 16.98 -27.22
N GLN A 25 43.87 16.37 -26.71
CA GLN A 25 45.22 16.93 -26.74
C GLN A 25 45.92 16.83 -28.12
N CYS A 26 45.44 15.94 -29.01
CA CYS A 26 46.18 15.55 -30.22
C CYS A 26 45.43 15.82 -31.54
N ILE A 27 44.26 16.44 -31.51
CA ILE A 27 43.37 16.59 -32.69
C ILE A 27 43.14 18.06 -33.08
N SER A 28 42.58 18.29 -34.27
CA SER A 28 42.27 19.63 -34.79
C SER A 28 41.07 20.27 -34.06
N GLU A 29 40.98 21.60 -34.09
CA GLU A 29 39.88 22.35 -33.43
C GLU A 29 38.47 21.95 -33.91
N GLU A 30 38.32 21.65 -35.21
CA GLU A 30 37.05 21.19 -35.78
C GLU A 30 36.64 19.82 -35.19
N GLN A 31 37.61 18.90 -35.04
CA GLN A 31 37.38 17.59 -34.42
C GLN A 31 37.13 17.69 -32.91
N LYS A 32 37.73 18.67 -32.22
CA LYS A 32 37.47 18.92 -30.80
C LYS A 32 36.01 19.29 -30.57
N HIS A 33 35.43 20.15 -31.41
CA HIS A 33 34.03 20.53 -31.25
C HIS A 33 33.10 19.31 -31.36
N GLU A 34 33.32 18.45 -32.35
CA GLU A 34 32.50 17.24 -32.52
C GLU A 34 32.57 16.32 -31.29
N ILE A 35 33.79 16.07 -30.78
CA ILE A 35 34.00 15.20 -29.61
C ILE A 35 33.39 15.81 -28.35
N LEU A 36 33.58 17.11 -28.10
CA LEU A 36 32.98 17.78 -26.95
C LEU A 36 31.45 17.74 -26.99
N SER A 37 30.85 17.85 -28.18
CA SER A 37 29.40 17.68 -28.35
C SER A 37 28.96 16.27 -27.96
N ARG A 38 29.63 15.24 -28.50
CA ARG A 38 29.28 13.83 -28.21
C ARG A 38 29.49 13.48 -26.74
N LEU A 39 30.51 14.02 -26.09
CA LEU A 39 30.73 13.87 -24.65
C LEU A 39 29.59 14.48 -23.83
N LYS A 40 29.16 15.69 -24.22
CA LYS A 40 28.02 16.35 -23.57
C LYS A 40 26.76 15.49 -23.70
N ASP A 41 26.48 14.95 -24.88
CA ASP A 41 25.30 14.12 -25.14
C ASP A 41 25.33 12.82 -24.33
N VAL A 42 26.46 12.09 -24.35
CA VAL A 42 26.63 10.83 -23.58
C VAL A 42 26.51 11.07 -22.08
N LYS A 43 27.07 12.18 -21.57
CA LYS A 43 26.93 12.56 -20.17
C LYS A 43 25.48 12.86 -19.80
N ALA A 44 24.77 13.64 -20.62
CA ALA A 44 23.37 13.96 -20.39
C ALA A 44 22.49 12.70 -20.40
N MET A 45 22.70 11.80 -21.38
CA MET A 45 21.99 10.53 -21.45
C MET A 45 22.23 9.65 -20.21
N TRP A 46 23.46 9.62 -19.70
CA TRP A 46 23.77 8.88 -18.48
C TRP A 46 23.11 9.49 -17.25
N GLU A 47 23.16 10.82 -17.10
CA GLU A 47 22.49 11.53 -16.00
C GLU A 47 20.98 11.26 -16.00
N GLU A 48 20.33 11.35 -17.16
CA GLU A 48 18.92 10.99 -17.33
C GLU A 48 18.65 9.52 -16.95
N THR A 49 19.50 8.61 -17.43
CA THR A 49 19.40 7.17 -17.11
C THR A 49 19.54 6.90 -15.61
N ALA A 50 20.50 7.55 -14.95
CA ALA A 50 20.73 7.40 -13.51
C ALA A 50 19.56 7.95 -12.69
N ILE A 51 18.99 9.08 -13.10
CA ILE A 51 17.76 9.64 -12.51
C ILE A 51 16.60 8.66 -12.68
N TYR A 52 16.43 8.09 -13.87
CA TYR A 52 15.37 7.13 -14.15
C TYR A 52 15.52 5.85 -13.32
N ILE A 53 16.74 5.29 -13.22
CA ILE A 53 17.08 4.15 -12.37
C ILE A 53 16.65 4.41 -10.92
N THR A 54 16.99 5.58 -10.39
CA THR A 54 16.65 6.00 -9.02
C THR A 54 15.14 6.12 -8.86
N HIS A 55 14.45 6.78 -9.79
CA HIS A 55 13.01 6.95 -9.74
C HIS A 55 12.26 5.60 -9.79
N CYS A 56 12.67 4.71 -10.68
CA CYS A 56 12.11 3.37 -10.78
C CYS A 56 12.30 2.57 -9.50
N HIS A 57 13.50 2.62 -8.92
CA HIS A 57 13.78 1.93 -7.67
C HIS A 57 12.90 2.46 -6.53
N SER A 58 12.89 3.77 -6.30
CA SER A 58 12.05 4.38 -5.27
C SER A 58 10.57 4.07 -5.46
N ARG A 59 10.10 4.00 -6.71
CA ARG A 59 8.70 3.64 -7.01
C ARG A 59 8.40 2.19 -6.65
N ILE A 60 9.32 1.25 -6.93
CA ILE A 60 9.16 -0.16 -6.58
C ILE A 60 9.18 -0.34 -5.07
N GLU A 61 10.13 0.28 -4.36
CA GLU A 61 10.21 0.21 -2.90
C GLU A 61 8.95 0.78 -2.24
N TRP A 62 8.44 1.90 -2.76
CA TRP A 62 7.19 2.48 -2.29
C TRP A 62 6.01 1.51 -2.46
N VAL A 63 5.82 0.95 -3.67
CA VAL A 63 4.74 -0.01 -3.93
C VAL A 63 4.88 -1.23 -3.01
N TRP A 64 6.09 -1.76 -2.88
CA TRP A 64 6.36 -2.94 -2.06
C TRP A 64 6.01 -2.70 -0.59
N LEU A 65 6.46 -1.57 -0.02
CA LEU A 65 6.17 -1.20 1.36
C LEU A 65 4.67 -1.07 1.60
N HIS A 66 4.00 -0.21 0.82
CA HIS A 66 2.59 0.08 0.97
C HIS A 66 1.71 -1.17 0.74
N TRP A 67 2.06 -2.00 -0.25
CA TRP A 67 1.36 -3.27 -0.49
C TRP A 67 1.52 -4.23 0.68
N SER A 68 2.73 -4.36 1.24
CA SER A 68 2.98 -5.26 2.36
C SER A 68 2.25 -4.82 3.64
N GLU A 69 2.21 -3.51 3.92
CA GLU A 69 1.48 -2.94 5.06
C GLU A 69 -0.03 -3.07 4.88
N TYR A 70 -0.53 -2.84 3.66
CA TYR A 70 -1.92 -3.05 3.30
C TYR A 70 -2.36 -4.50 3.55
N LEU A 71 -1.61 -5.48 3.03
CA LEU A 71 -1.94 -6.90 3.21
C LEU A 71 -1.97 -7.29 4.70
N LYS A 72 -1.03 -6.77 5.49
CA LYS A 72 -1.02 -7.01 6.94
C LYS A 72 -2.25 -6.41 7.62
N ALA A 73 -2.60 -5.17 7.31
CA ALA A 73 -3.76 -4.50 7.89
C ALA A 73 -5.09 -5.17 7.44
N GLN A 74 -5.13 -5.64 6.20
CA GLN A 74 -6.26 -6.40 5.65
C GLN A 74 -6.44 -7.73 6.38
N ASP A 75 -5.35 -8.48 6.63
CA ASP A 75 -5.38 -9.73 7.40
C ASP A 75 -5.85 -9.50 8.85
N GLU A 76 -5.35 -8.45 9.51
CA GLU A 76 -5.80 -8.04 10.84
C GLU A 76 -7.29 -7.70 10.87
N PHE A 77 -7.78 -6.99 9.84
CA PHE A 77 -9.19 -6.66 9.69
C PHE A 77 -10.05 -7.91 9.50
N TYR A 78 -9.66 -8.81 8.61
CA TYR A 78 -10.42 -10.03 8.33
C TYR A 78 -10.41 -11.02 9.50
N THR A 79 -9.30 -11.11 10.23
CA THR A 79 -9.22 -11.87 11.47
C THR A 79 -10.18 -11.31 12.52
N TRP A 80 -10.20 -9.99 12.69
CA TRP A 80 -11.16 -9.34 13.59
C TRP A 80 -12.61 -9.59 13.15
N LEU A 81 -12.89 -9.43 11.86
CA LEU A 81 -14.22 -9.59 11.29
C LEU A 81 -14.74 -11.01 11.52
N HIS A 82 -13.91 -12.04 11.25
CA HIS A 82 -14.23 -13.43 11.54
C HIS A 82 -14.56 -13.66 13.02
N ASN A 83 -13.69 -13.19 13.93
CA ASN A 83 -13.90 -13.35 15.37
C ASN A 83 -15.19 -12.66 15.84
N MET A 84 -15.51 -11.49 15.28
CA MET A 84 -16.75 -10.79 15.58
C MET A 84 -17.96 -11.54 15.01
N LYS A 85 -17.88 -12.12 13.81
CA LYS A 85 -18.95 -12.99 13.25
C LYS A 85 -19.25 -14.14 14.22
N VAL A 86 -18.22 -14.86 14.66
CA VAL A 86 -18.36 -15.99 15.62
C VAL A 86 -18.91 -15.53 16.97
N THR A 87 -18.53 -14.34 17.44
CA THR A 87 -19.06 -13.78 18.69
C THR A 87 -20.55 -13.42 18.58
N LEU A 88 -20.98 -12.98 17.39
CA LEU A 88 -22.36 -12.60 17.12
C LEU A 88 -23.26 -13.76 16.69
N GLU A 89 -22.68 -14.88 16.24
CA GLU A 89 -23.38 -16.05 15.68
C GLU A 89 -24.40 -16.73 16.62
N PRO A 90 -24.12 -16.96 17.92
CA PRO A 90 -25.11 -17.58 18.81
C PRO A 90 -26.36 -16.73 18.93
N ASP A 91 -27.54 -17.29 19.15
CA ASP A 91 -28.75 -16.50 19.46
C ASP A 91 -28.67 -15.89 20.87
N ILE A 92 -29.46 -14.85 21.13
CA ILE A 92 -29.61 -14.32 22.50
C ILE A 92 -30.35 -15.34 23.37
N GLU A 93 -29.67 -15.87 24.37
CA GLU A 93 -30.29 -16.75 25.36
C GLU A 93 -31.26 -15.98 26.26
N LEU A 94 -32.49 -16.49 26.41
CA LEU A 94 -33.48 -15.94 27.32
C LEU A 94 -33.05 -16.11 28.78
N GLN A 95 -32.94 -15.00 29.50
CA GLN A 95 -32.60 -14.99 30.92
C GLN A 95 -33.83 -14.69 31.78
N LEU A 96 -33.99 -15.42 32.89
CA LEU A 96 -35.07 -15.20 33.85
C LEU A 96 -34.73 -14.07 34.86
N GLY A 97 -33.43 -13.84 35.11
CA GLY A 97 -32.97 -12.88 36.09
C GLY A 97 -32.61 -11.51 35.48
N LEU A 98 -32.92 -10.45 36.23
CA LEU A 98 -32.66 -9.06 35.80
C LEU A 98 -31.16 -8.78 35.66
N LYS A 99 -30.32 -9.37 36.52
CA LYS A 99 -28.87 -9.15 36.49
C LYS A 99 -28.25 -9.70 35.22
N GLU A 100 -28.69 -10.87 34.81
CA GLU A 100 -28.25 -11.58 33.62
C GLU A 100 -28.67 -10.83 32.36
N LYS A 101 -29.92 -10.34 32.30
CA LYS A 101 -30.38 -9.45 31.21
C LYS A 101 -29.57 -8.17 31.12
N GLN A 102 -29.31 -7.52 32.26
CA GLN A 102 -28.51 -6.30 32.30
C GLN A 102 -27.08 -6.55 31.83
N TRP A 103 -26.49 -7.69 32.21
CA TRP A 103 -25.17 -8.10 31.75
C TRP A 103 -25.14 -8.34 30.23
N GLN A 104 -26.13 -9.05 29.67
CA GLN A 104 -26.24 -9.25 28.23
C GLN A 104 -26.33 -7.92 27.48
N LEU A 105 -27.15 -6.99 27.95
CA LEU A 105 -27.28 -5.67 27.35
C LEU A 105 -25.96 -4.89 27.39
N SER A 106 -25.29 -4.85 28.54
CA SER A 106 -23.99 -4.19 28.67
C SER A 106 -22.92 -4.84 27.79
N HIS A 107 -22.94 -6.18 27.65
CA HIS A 107 -22.04 -6.88 26.74
C HIS A 107 -22.31 -6.53 25.27
N ALA A 108 -23.57 -6.53 24.84
CA ALA A 108 -23.95 -6.14 23.48
C ALA A 108 -23.55 -4.69 23.15
N GLN A 109 -23.68 -3.76 24.11
CA GLN A 109 -23.23 -2.38 23.96
C GLN A 109 -21.70 -2.27 23.76
N VAL A 110 -20.92 -3.10 24.47
CA VAL A 110 -19.46 -3.17 24.27
C VAL A 110 -19.13 -3.69 22.88
N LEU A 111 -19.77 -4.77 22.43
CA LEU A 111 -19.56 -5.33 21.09
C LEU A 111 -19.89 -4.32 20.00
N LEU A 112 -21.02 -3.61 20.09
CA LEU A 112 -21.38 -2.58 19.13
C LEU A 112 -20.34 -1.45 19.10
N LYS A 113 -19.86 -1.01 20.27
CA LYS A 113 -18.79 -0.01 20.33
C LYS A 113 -17.50 -0.51 19.69
N ASP A 114 -17.14 -1.77 19.92
CA ASP A 114 -15.96 -2.38 19.31
C ASP A 114 -16.07 -2.43 17.78
N VAL A 115 -17.25 -2.75 17.24
CA VAL A 115 -17.52 -2.66 15.79
C VAL A 115 -17.38 -1.23 15.29
N GLN A 116 -18.02 -0.27 15.95
CA GLN A 116 -17.95 1.15 15.56
C GLN A 116 -16.52 1.69 15.57
N ASN A 117 -15.70 1.30 16.55
CA ASN A 117 -14.30 1.71 16.62
C ASN A 117 -13.47 1.20 15.44
N ARG A 118 -13.91 0.13 14.75
CA ARG A 118 -13.21 -0.46 13.60
C ARG A 118 -13.49 0.25 12.28
N SER A 119 -14.50 1.12 12.20
CA SER A 119 -14.78 1.94 11.02
C SER A 119 -13.54 2.69 10.51
N SER A 120 -12.78 3.31 11.43
CA SER A 120 -11.59 4.08 11.06
C SER A 120 -10.48 3.25 10.42
N LEU A 121 -10.37 1.96 10.78
CA LEU A 121 -9.42 1.04 10.15
C LEU A 121 -9.90 0.67 8.73
N LEU A 122 -11.20 0.41 8.58
CA LEU A 122 -11.80 0.13 7.28
C LEU A 122 -11.61 1.32 6.32
N ASP A 123 -11.91 2.54 6.75
CA ASP A 123 -11.74 3.75 5.93
C ASP A 123 -10.31 3.87 5.40
N ARG A 124 -9.32 3.68 6.27
CA ARG A 124 -7.89 3.71 5.91
C ARG A 124 -7.52 2.59 4.93
N LEU A 125 -8.04 1.38 5.13
CA LEU A 125 -7.82 0.26 4.20
C LEU A 125 -8.38 0.57 2.81
N LEU A 126 -9.56 1.17 2.74
CA LEU A 126 -10.21 1.52 1.48
C LEU A 126 -9.46 2.64 0.75
N GLU A 127 -9.00 3.66 1.47
CA GLU A 127 -8.16 4.72 0.92
C GLU A 127 -6.84 4.18 0.37
N GLU A 128 -6.17 3.31 1.12
CA GLU A 128 -4.92 2.70 0.70
C GLU A 128 -5.13 1.76 -0.51
N ALA A 129 -6.22 0.98 -0.53
CA ALA A 129 -6.60 0.16 -1.68
C ALA A 129 -6.82 1.00 -2.95
N ILE A 130 -7.47 2.17 -2.85
CA ILE A 130 -7.63 3.10 -3.98
C ILE A 130 -6.26 3.63 -4.45
N SER A 131 -5.40 4.04 -3.52
CA SER A 131 -4.06 4.52 -3.81
C SER A 131 -3.24 3.46 -4.55
N LEU A 132 -3.25 2.23 -4.06
CA LEU A 132 -2.59 1.08 -4.67
C LEU A 132 -3.16 0.77 -6.05
N TYR A 133 -4.50 0.65 -6.17
CA TYR A 133 -5.16 0.39 -7.45
C TYR A 133 -4.79 1.43 -8.52
N ASN A 134 -4.82 2.71 -8.18
CA ASN A 134 -4.44 3.79 -9.11
C ASN A 134 -2.97 3.71 -9.54
N ARG A 135 -2.10 3.10 -8.73
CA ARG A 135 -0.67 3.00 -8.97
C ARG A 135 -0.28 1.76 -9.77
N ILE A 136 -0.88 0.61 -9.47
CA ILE A 136 -0.48 -0.70 -10.00
C ILE A 136 -1.57 -1.42 -10.81
N GLY A 137 -2.84 -1.02 -10.68
CA GLY A 137 -3.97 -1.61 -11.41
C GLY A 137 -4.28 -3.07 -11.05
N ASP A 138 -3.94 -3.51 -9.83
CA ASP A 138 -4.16 -4.88 -9.39
C ASP A 138 -5.64 -5.10 -8.98
N THR A 139 -6.27 -6.14 -9.52
CA THR A 139 -7.70 -6.41 -9.28
C THR A 139 -8.01 -6.87 -7.86
N SER A 140 -7.02 -7.30 -7.07
CA SER A 140 -7.28 -7.68 -5.66
C SER A 140 -7.65 -6.50 -4.75
N VAL A 141 -7.46 -5.26 -5.23
CA VAL A 141 -7.80 -4.02 -4.52
C VAL A 141 -8.69 -3.09 -5.35
N ASP A 142 -9.35 -3.63 -6.37
CA ASP A 142 -10.24 -2.89 -7.25
C ASP A 142 -11.56 -2.47 -6.56
N GLU A 143 -12.48 -1.89 -7.34
CA GLU A 143 -13.75 -1.39 -6.79
C GLU A 143 -14.61 -2.50 -6.19
N ASP A 144 -14.71 -3.63 -6.87
CA ASP A 144 -15.49 -4.78 -6.43
C ASP A 144 -14.92 -5.36 -5.12
N ALA A 145 -13.59 -5.50 -5.02
CA ALA A 145 -12.93 -5.97 -3.81
C ALA A 145 -13.17 -5.03 -2.61
N ARG A 146 -13.14 -3.72 -2.84
CA ARG A 146 -13.39 -2.69 -1.81
C ARG A 146 -14.86 -2.65 -1.40
N GLU A 147 -15.78 -2.78 -2.33
CA GLU A 147 -17.21 -2.82 -2.05
C GLU A 147 -17.56 -4.03 -1.20
N LYS A 148 -17.06 -5.21 -1.57
CA LYS A 148 -17.23 -6.43 -0.78
C LYS A 148 -16.73 -6.27 0.67
N MET A 149 -15.55 -5.67 0.86
CA MET A 149 -15.01 -5.43 2.20
C MET A 149 -15.92 -4.50 3.05
N LYS A 150 -16.55 -3.50 2.42
CA LYS A 150 -17.54 -2.62 3.08
C LYS A 150 -18.81 -3.38 3.45
N GLU A 151 -19.34 -4.18 2.54
CA GLU A 151 -20.55 -4.97 2.76
C GLU A 151 -20.36 -5.92 3.94
N GLU A 152 -19.25 -6.67 3.99
CA GLU A 152 -18.95 -7.61 5.07
C GLU A 152 -18.85 -6.93 6.45
N TYR A 153 -18.39 -5.67 6.48
CA TYR A 153 -18.39 -4.85 7.71
C TYR A 153 -19.79 -4.39 8.11
N GLU A 154 -20.56 -3.84 7.16
CA GLU A 154 -21.91 -3.34 7.43
C GLU A 154 -22.85 -4.48 7.87
N GLU A 155 -22.70 -5.69 7.32
CA GLU A 155 -23.41 -6.88 7.81
C GLU A 155 -23.18 -7.10 9.32
N ILE A 156 -21.93 -7.05 9.77
CA ILE A 156 -21.56 -7.29 11.16
C ILE A 156 -22.03 -6.17 12.08
N LYS A 157 -21.94 -4.92 11.61
CA LYS A 157 -22.48 -3.77 12.31
C LYS A 157 -23.99 -3.87 12.48
N ASN A 158 -24.72 -4.21 11.42
CA ASN A 158 -26.16 -4.40 11.45
C ASN A 158 -26.58 -5.54 12.39
N GLU A 159 -25.81 -6.62 12.45
CA GLU A 159 -26.05 -7.72 13.41
C GLU A 159 -25.84 -7.26 14.86
N ALA A 160 -24.73 -6.57 15.14
CA ALA A 160 -24.45 -6.04 16.47
C ALA A 160 -25.53 -5.05 16.95
N GLU A 161 -26.03 -4.18 16.06
CA GLU A 161 -27.13 -3.26 16.34
C GLU A 161 -28.44 -3.99 16.61
N ARG A 162 -28.81 -4.98 15.77
CA ARG A 162 -30.01 -5.81 15.96
C ARG A 162 -29.99 -6.52 17.31
N ARG A 163 -28.85 -7.10 17.69
CA ARG A 163 -28.66 -7.75 19.00
C ARG A 163 -28.87 -6.77 20.16
N GLY A 164 -28.35 -5.55 20.07
CA GLY A 164 -28.58 -4.51 21.06
C GLY A 164 -30.05 -4.13 21.20
N ILE A 165 -30.77 -3.98 20.08
CA ILE A 165 -32.21 -3.66 20.06
C ILE A 165 -33.04 -4.80 20.66
N ALA A 166 -32.73 -6.06 20.32
CA ALA A 166 -33.46 -7.23 20.81
C ALA A 166 -33.37 -7.39 22.34
N LEU A 167 -32.30 -6.91 22.97
CA LEU A 167 -32.13 -6.94 24.44
C LEU A 167 -32.86 -5.79 25.17
N LEU A 168 -33.41 -4.82 24.43
CA LEU A 168 -34.19 -3.71 24.98
C LEU A 168 -35.71 -3.97 24.96
N GLN A 169 -36.16 -5.03 24.29
CA GLN A 169 -37.57 -5.44 24.17
C GLN A 169 -37.95 -6.47 25.24
#